data_AF-J9A030-F1
#
_entry.id   AF-J9A030-F1
#
_cell.length_a   1.000
_cell.length_b   1.000
_cell.length_c   1.000
_cell.angle_alpha   90.00
_cell.angle_beta   90.00
_cell.angle_gamma   90.00
#
_symmetry.space_group_name_H-M   'P 1'
#
loop_
_entity.id
_entity.type
_entity.pdbx_description
1 polymer ?
#
loop_
_entity_poly.entity_id
_entity_poly.type
_entity_poly.pdbx_seq_one_letter_code
_entity_poly.pdbx_strand_id
1 'polypeptide(L)'
;NDIKKCKSIEDVDRCVTSKIFKLPDLYAHYYENSCGTKLQYVQKPLLIVNSSDDPVIPLATIPFEKFKRNSNLILALTTKGGHLGFLSHNIEKNYIDELAVEYFNCIHSKEFQSRFNDDCSQNQ
;
A
#
# COMPACT_ATOMS: atom_id res chain seq x y z
N ASN A 1 31.29 8.68 -11.82
CA ASN A 1 31.87 8.38 -10.49
C ASN A 1 30.87 8.57 -9.33
N ASP A 2 29.59 8.88 -9.59
CA ASP A 2 28.64 9.23 -8.52
C ASP A 2 27.91 8.02 -7.93
N ILE A 3 27.72 6.94 -8.70
CA ILE A 3 27.05 5.71 -8.23
C ILE A 3 27.81 5.08 -7.05
N LYS A 4 29.16 5.08 -7.09
CA LYS A 4 30.01 4.53 -6.01
C LYS A 4 29.88 5.27 -4.68
N LYS A 5 29.26 6.45 -4.66
CA LYS A 5 29.06 7.27 -3.46
C LYS A 5 27.64 7.17 -2.88
N CYS A 6 26.73 6.46 -3.55
CA CYS A 6 25.35 6.31 -3.09
C CYS A 6 25.32 5.54 -1.76
N LYS A 7 24.57 6.04 -0.77
CA LYS A 7 24.43 5.43 0.56
C LYS A 7 22.99 5.07 0.91
N SER A 8 22.05 5.47 0.07
CA SER A 8 20.61 5.26 0.25
C SER A 8 19.95 4.82 -1.06
N ILE A 9 18.74 4.26 -0.95
CA ILE A 9 17.90 3.95 -2.12
C ILE A 9 17.60 5.24 -2.90
N GLU A 10 17.33 6.35 -2.20
CA GLU A 10 17.13 7.66 -2.85
C GLU A 10 18.34 8.13 -3.66
N ASP A 11 19.57 7.90 -3.19
CA ASP A 11 20.78 8.24 -3.95
C ASP A 11 20.87 7.42 -5.24
N VAL A 12 20.55 6.12 -5.16
CA VAL A 12 20.51 5.23 -6.31
C VAL A 12 19.43 5.68 -7.28
N ASP A 13 18.23 6.00 -6.80
CA ASP A 13 17.13 6.46 -7.65
C ASP A 13 17.44 7.79 -8.33
N ARG A 14 18.11 8.71 -7.62
CA ARG A 14 18.57 9.98 -8.18
C ARG A 14 19.70 9.80 -9.19
N CYS A 15 20.65 8.90 -8.92
CA CYS A 15 21.83 8.75 -9.77
C CYS A 15 21.58 7.84 -10.99
N VAL A 16 20.63 6.92 -10.88
CA VAL A 16 20.37 5.86 -11.85
C VAL A 16 18.93 5.90 -12.35
N THR A 17 17.95 5.62 -11.48
CA THR A 17 16.54 5.40 -11.87
C THR A 17 15.95 6.60 -12.62
N SER A 18 16.01 7.80 -12.05
CA SER A 18 15.51 9.04 -12.69
C SER A 18 16.18 9.33 -14.04
N LYS A 19 17.47 9.00 -14.20
CA LYS A 19 18.19 9.18 -15.48
C LYS A 19 17.76 8.17 -16.53
N ILE A 20 17.52 6.91 -16.15
CA ILE A 20 17.00 5.88 -17.06
C ILE A 20 15.63 6.28 -17.59
N PHE A 21 14.74 6.74 -16.69
CA PHE A 21 13.40 7.17 -17.05
C PHE A 21 13.32 8.59 -17.62
N LYS A 22 14.45 9.29 -17.76
CA LYS A 22 14.55 10.68 -18.27
C LYS A 22 13.62 11.65 -17.54
N LEU A 23 13.47 11.44 -16.24
CA LEU A 23 12.62 12.25 -15.38
C LEU A 23 13.37 13.50 -14.93
N PRO A 24 12.66 14.63 -14.73
CA PRO A 24 13.29 15.90 -14.39
C PRO A 24 14.00 15.85 -13.02
N ASP A 25 13.42 15.13 -12.06
CA ASP A 25 14.00 14.91 -10.74
C ASP A 25 13.47 13.63 -10.08
N LEU A 26 13.98 13.35 -8.87
CA LEU A 26 13.59 12.21 -8.06
C LEU A 26 12.13 12.29 -7.56
N TYR A 27 11.62 13.50 -7.31
CA TYR A 27 10.26 13.68 -6.82
C TYR A 27 9.24 13.39 -7.92
N ALA A 28 9.51 13.76 -9.16
CA ALA A 28 8.72 13.37 -10.32
C ALA A 28 8.65 11.84 -10.44
N HIS A 29 9.79 11.16 -10.25
CA HIS A 29 9.82 9.69 -10.21
C HIS A 29 8.89 9.11 -9.15
N TYR A 30 9.03 9.55 -7.90
CA TYR A 30 8.18 9.03 -6.82
C TYR A 30 6.72 9.43 -6.97
N TYR A 31 6.41 10.62 -7.47
CA TYR A 31 5.05 11.07 -7.68
C TYR A 31 4.34 10.27 -8.78
N GLU A 32 4.98 10.10 -9.94
CA GLU A 32 4.41 9.39 -11.09
C GLU A 32 4.23 7.89 -10.81
N ASN A 33 5.15 7.29 -10.07
CA ASN A 33 5.13 5.86 -9.74
C ASN A 33 4.43 5.54 -8.40
N SER A 34 3.94 6.55 -7.68
CA SER A 34 3.20 6.33 -6.44
C SER A 34 1.77 5.87 -6.70
N CYS A 35 1.41 4.74 -6.10
CA CYS A 35 0.01 4.28 -6.03
C CYS A 35 -0.88 5.24 -5.21
N GLY A 36 -0.29 6.06 -4.33
CA GLY A 36 -0.99 6.96 -3.43
C GLY A 36 -1.87 7.97 -4.16
N THR A 37 -1.51 8.40 -5.38
CA THR A 37 -2.31 9.32 -6.20
C THR A 37 -3.56 8.64 -6.78
N LYS A 38 -3.56 7.31 -6.86
CA LYS A 38 -4.60 6.50 -7.49
C LYS A 38 -5.63 5.93 -6.51
N LEU A 39 -5.36 5.98 -5.20
CA LEU A 39 -6.23 5.46 -4.14
C LEU A 39 -7.68 5.97 -4.21
N GLN A 40 -7.88 7.22 -4.63
CA GLN A 40 -9.22 7.81 -4.78
C GLN A 40 -10.07 7.16 -5.88
N TYR A 41 -9.46 6.47 -6.85
CA TYR A 41 -10.17 5.86 -7.98
C TYR A 41 -10.51 4.38 -7.73
N VAL A 42 -10.17 3.83 -6.56
CA VAL A 42 -10.47 2.44 -6.21
C VAL A 42 -11.97 2.29 -5.96
N GLN A 43 -12.63 1.49 -6.79
CA GLN A 43 -14.09 1.29 -6.77
C GLN A 43 -14.51 -0.08 -6.19
N LYS A 44 -13.54 -0.93 -5.86
CA LYS A 44 -13.77 -2.26 -5.29
C LYS A 44 -13.08 -2.33 -3.94
N PRO A 45 -13.62 -3.11 -2.98
CA PRO A 45 -12.96 -3.30 -1.70
C PRO A 45 -11.50 -3.70 -1.91
N LEU A 46 -10.59 -2.96 -1.26
CA LEU A 46 -9.15 -3.18 -1.34
C LEU A 46 -8.55 -3.12 0.06
N LEU A 47 -7.99 -4.25 0.48
CA LEU A 47 -7.13 -4.34 1.65
C LEU A 47 -5.69 -3.99 1.28
N ILE A 48 -5.11 -3.04 2.00
CA ILE A 48 -3.69 -2.68 1.93
C ILE A 48 -3.09 -2.98 3.30
N VAL A 49 -1.98 -3.71 3.32
CA VAL A 49 -1.29 -4.07 4.56
C VAL A 49 0.10 -3.43 4.57
N ASN A 50 0.49 -2.84 5.70
CA ASN A 50 1.81 -2.28 5.91
C ASN A 50 2.22 -2.42 7.40
N SER A 51 3.50 -2.28 7.71
CA SER A 51 4.00 -2.19 9.09
C SER A 51 4.65 -0.83 9.37
N SER A 52 4.57 -0.37 10.62
CA SER A 52 5.19 0.88 11.04
C SER A 52 6.72 0.79 11.15
N ASP A 53 7.28 -0.42 11.17
CA ASP A 53 8.71 -0.70 11.18
C ASP A 53 9.26 -1.08 9.80
N ASP A 54 8.52 -0.86 8.71
CA ASP A 54 9.00 -1.05 7.35
C ASP A 54 10.14 -0.06 7.04
N PRO A 55 11.37 -0.55 6.76
CA PRO A 55 12.52 0.31 6.46
C PRO A 55 12.50 0.91 5.05
N VAL A 56 11.62 0.43 4.16
CA VAL A 56 11.50 0.87 2.76
C VAL A 56 10.33 1.83 2.58
N ILE A 57 9.20 1.59 3.26
CA ILE A 57 8.00 2.44 3.22
C ILE A 57 7.75 3.07 4.60
N PRO A 58 8.38 4.21 4.93
CA PRO A 58 8.23 4.81 6.24
C PRO A 58 6.78 5.21 6.53
N LEU A 59 6.37 5.07 7.79
CA LEU A 59 5.02 5.40 8.26
C LEU A 59 4.55 6.82 7.84
N ALA A 60 5.47 7.79 7.83
CA ALA A 60 5.18 9.18 7.45
C ALA A 60 4.78 9.35 5.98
N THR A 61 5.08 8.37 5.12
CA THR A 61 4.73 8.40 3.69
C THR A 61 3.32 7.87 3.41
N ILE A 62 2.68 7.23 4.39
CA ILE A 62 1.34 6.66 4.22
C ILE A 62 0.30 7.80 4.17
N PRO A 63 -0.50 7.92 3.09
CA PRO A 63 -1.44 9.01 2.93
C PRO A 63 -2.76 8.74 3.66
N PHE A 64 -2.76 8.73 5.00
CA PHE A 64 -3.93 8.40 5.85
C PHE A 64 -5.21 9.14 5.46
N GLU A 65 -5.10 10.41 5.10
CA GLU A 65 -6.25 11.22 4.67
C GLU A 65 -6.93 10.70 3.40
N LYS A 66 -6.19 10.03 2.51
CA LYS A 66 -6.78 9.39 1.32
C LYS A 66 -7.55 8.12 1.67
N PHE A 67 -7.07 7.35 2.64
CA PHE A 67 -7.79 6.17 3.14
C PHE A 67 -9.12 6.56 3.79
N LYS A 68 -9.15 7.65 4.57
CA LYS A 68 -10.39 8.16 5.19
C LYS A 68 -11.45 8.62 4.19
N ARG A 69 -11.05 9.00 2.97
CA ARG A 69 -11.95 9.54 1.95
C ARG A 69 -12.58 8.49 1.03
N ASN A 70 -12.07 7.26 1.00
CA ASN A 70 -12.60 6.21 0.15
C ASN A 70 -12.98 4.98 0.99
N SER A 71 -14.29 4.73 1.11
CA SER A 71 -14.85 3.62 1.90
C SER A 71 -14.48 2.24 1.36
N ASN A 72 -14.00 2.14 0.12
CA ASN A 72 -13.49 0.89 -0.44
C ASN A 72 -12.09 0.53 0.04
N LEU A 73 -11.37 1.43 0.72
CA LEU A 73 -10.02 1.19 1.16
C LEU A 73 -9.97 0.76 2.63
N ILE A 74 -9.23 -0.31 2.91
CA ILE A 74 -8.89 -0.74 4.25
C ILE A 74 -7.37 -0.72 4.37
N LEU A 75 -6.85 0.01 5.36
CA LEU A 75 -5.44 -0.02 5.73
C LEU A 75 -5.26 -0.83 7.01
N ALA A 76 -4.66 -2.01 6.90
CA ALA A 76 -4.16 -2.77 8.04
C ALA A 76 -2.71 -2.34 8.33
N LEU A 77 -2.51 -1.62 9.42
CA LEU A 77 -1.19 -1.16 9.85
C LEU A 77 -0.76 -1.92 11.11
N THR A 78 0.32 -2.68 11.01
CA THR A 78 0.89 -3.39 12.16
C THR A 78 2.07 -2.66 12.77
N THR A 79 2.36 -2.94 14.04
CA THR A 79 3.52 -2.37 14.73
C THR A 79 4.84 -3.04 14.33
N LYS A 80 4.74 -4.30 13.88
CA LYS A 80 5.86 -5.16 13.49
C LYS A 80 5.51 -5.96 12.25
N GLY A 81 6.53 -6.17 11.43
CA GLY A 81 6.41 -6.91 10.18
C GLY A 81 7.58 -6.66 9.24
N GLY A 82 8.29 -5.53 9.40
CA GLY A 82 9.25 -5.06 8.41
C GLY A 82 8.62 -4.97 7.02
N HIS A 83 9.46 -4.94 5.98
CA HIS A 83 8.97 -4.83 4.61
C HIS A 83 8.24 -6.10 4.11
N LEU A 84 8.70 -7.28 4.50
CA LEU A 84 8.23 -8.59 4.01
C LEU A 84 8.08 -9.65 5.10
N GLY A 85 8.33 -9.31 6.36
CA GLY A 85 8.47 -10.28 7.44
C GLY A 85 7.12 -10.81 7.92
N PHE A 86 6.25 -9.93 8.40
CA PHE A 86 4.89 -10.22 8.88
C PHE A 86 4.71 -11.58 9.61
N LEU A 87 5.73 -11.99 10.36
CA LEU A 87 5.75 -13.29 11.04
C LEU A 87 4.78 -13.27 12.21
N SER A 88 4.02 -14.35 12.37
CA SER A 88 3.20 -14.55 13.55
C SER A 88 4.02 -15.17 14.69
N HIS A 89 3.38 -15.41 15.84
CA HIS A 89 3.99 -16.13 16.97
C HIS A 89 4.37 -17.59 16.62
N ASN A 90 3.83 -18.13 15.52
CA ASN A 90 4.24 -19.40 14.95
C ASN A 90 5.07 -19.15 13.69
N ILE A 91 6.29 -19.68 13.66
CA ILE A 91 7.25 -19.53 12.55
C ILE A 91 6.71 -20.12 11.24
N GLU A 92 5.79 -21.08 11.31
CA GLU A 92 5.14 -21.67 10.14
C GLU A 92 3.98 -20.83 9.59
N LYS A 93 3.63 -19.72 10.26
CA LYS A 93 2.45 -18.91 9.92
C LYS A 93 2.82 -17.44 9.70
N ASN A 94 2.38 -16.92 8.56
CA ASN A 94 2.39 -15.50 8.27
C ASN A 94 1.00 -14.92 8.57
N TYR A 95 0.93 -13.83 9.35
CA TYR A 95 -0.39 -13.29 9.72
C TYR A 95 -1.11 -12.68 8.51
N ILE A 96 -0.37 -12.30 7.44
CA ILE A 96 -0.96 -11.80 6.19
C ILE A 96 -1.82 -12.86 5.54
N ASP A 97 -1.44 -14.13 5.63
CA ASP A 97 -2.22 -15.22 5.05
C ASP A 97 -3.57 -15.36 5.76
N GLU A 98 -3.56 -15.32 7.10
CA GLU A 98 -4.77 -15.38 7.91
C GLU A 98 -5.67 -14.15 7.66
N LEU A 99 -5.06 -12.95 7.61
CA LEU A 99 -5.75 -11.70 7.31
C LEU A 99 -6.36 -11.69 5.90
N ALA A 100 -5.65 -12.23 4.91
CA ALA A 100 -6.15 -12.32 3.54
C ALA A 100 -7.37 -13.24 3.47
N VAL A 101 -7.32 -14.41 4.12
CA VAL A 101 -8.46 -15.34 4.19
C VAL A 101 -9.66 -14.68 4.87
N GLU A 102 -9.47 -14.01 6.00
CA GLU A 102 -10.53 -13.30 6.72
C GLU A 102 -11.16 -12.22 5.85
N TYR A 103 -10.32 -11.42 5.16
CA TYR A 103 -10.77 -10.39 4.24
C TYR A 103 -11.62 -10.97 3.10
N PHE A 104 -11.15 -12.04 2.45
CA PHE A 104 -11.90 -12.67 1.35
C PHE A 104 -13.23 -13.27 1.82
N ASN A 105 -13.27 -13.88 3.00
CA ASN A 105 -14.50 -14.38 3.60
C ASN A 105 -15.49 -13.25 3.88
N CYS A 106 -15.01 -12.10 4.39
CA CYS A 106 -15.83 -10.94 4.67
C CYS A 106 -16.45 -10.37 3.40
N ILE A 107 -15.67 -10.13 2.35
CA ILE A 107 -16.19 -9.55 1.09
C ILE A 107 -17.12 -10.50 0.32
N HIS A 108 -16.99 -11.83 0.54
CA HIS A 108 -17.85 -12.83 -0.08
C HIS A 108 -19.11 -13.14 0.74
N SER A 109 -19.20 -12.65 1.98
CA SER A 109 -20.38 -12.84 2.82
C SER A 109 -21.62 -12.22 2.18
N LYS A 110 -22.78 -12.87 2.37
CA LYS A 110 -24.07 -12.41 1.83
C LYS A 110 -24.44 -11.01 2.34
N GLU A 111 -24.05 -10.69 3.57
CA GLU A 111 -24.28 -9.39 4.22
C GLU A 111 -23.48 -8.28 3.54
N PHE A 112 -22.22 -8.54 3.19
CA PHE A 112 -21.40 -7.58 2.45
C PHE A 112 -21.91 -7.36 1.03
N GLN A 113 -22.30 -8.44 0.34
CA GLN A 113 -22.88 -8.38 -1.01
C GLN A 113 -24.17 -7.54 -1.06
N SER A 114 -25.06 -7.68 -0.07
CA SER A 114 -26.28 -6.86 0.02
C SER A 114 -25.94 -5.37 0.14
N ARG A 115 -25.07 -5.01 1.09
CA ARG A 115 -24.68 -3.61 1.33
C ARG A 115 -24.01 -2.96 0.12
N PHE A 116 -23.14 -3.69 -0.57
CA PHE A 116 -22.44 -3.17 -1.75
C PHE A 116 -23.39 -2.94 -2.93
N ASN A 117 -24.41 -3.79 -3.10
CA ASN A 117 -25.41 -3.63 -4.15
C ASN A 117 -26.37 -2.47 -3.87
N ASP A 118 -26.69 -2.20 -2.60
CA ASP A 118 -27.56 -1.08 -2.20
C ASP A 118 -26.89 0.28 -2.45
N ASP A 119 -25.59 0.43 -2.17
CA ASP A 119 -24.82 1.67 -2.41
C ASP A 119 -24.64 2.01 -3.90
N CYS A 120 -24.62 0.98 -4.77
CA CYS A 120 -24.54 1.15 -6.22
C CYS A 120 -25.88 1.63 -6.82
N SER A 121 -27.00 1.29 -6.15
CA SER A 121 -28.36 1.61 -6.59
C SER A 121 -28.79 3.05 -6.24
N GLN A 122 -28.07 3.71 -5.34
CA GLN A 122 -28.38 5.07 -4.86
C GLN A 122 -27.58 6.16 -5.60
N ASN A 123 -26.70 5.79 -6.53
CA ASN A 123 -25.87 6.70 -7.33
C ASN A 123 -26.21 6.68 -8.84
N GLN A 124 -27.44 6.30 -9.20
CA GLN A 124 -28.00 6.46 -10.55
C GLN A 124 -29.02 7.60 -10.61
#